data_AF-A0AB34FKP6-F1
#
_entry.id   AF-A0AB34FKP6-F1
#
_cell.length_a   1.000
_cell.length_b   1.000
_cell.length_c   1.000
_cell.angle_alpha   90.00
_cell.angle_beta   90.00
_cell.angle_gamma   90.00
#
_symmetry.space_group_name_H-M   'P 1'
#
loop_
_entity.id
_entity.type
_entity.pdbx_description
1 polymer ?
#
loop_
_entity_poly.entity_id
_entity_poly.type
_entity_poly.pdbx_seq_one_letter_code
_entity_poly.pdbx_strand_id
1 'polypeptide(L)'
;MASPLSAARSARNLVPNVAGKRFVSDISITRTGKPILRVEGGRSSLGGHTATVFGATGQLGRYIVNRLARQGCTVVVPFREEMTKRHLKVTGDLGRVVFVEYDLYNTPSIEASVRHSDVVYNLVGRDYPTKNFSLADVHVEGTERIVEAAAKYDVDRYIHVSSHSANPESTSEFYATKGRGEQVARSIFPETTLVRPAPLFGFEDNLLLKLASVLNLFTANNMQEKFRPVHSIDVGAALEKMLYDDSTVGQTFELYGPKEYTMAQIAGLVDKEIFKQRRHINVPKAILKPVAGVLNRALWWHTLSADEVEREFMDQVIDPQAKTFKDLGIEPGDIANFTYHYLQGFRSSHYYDLPPATEKEKREDKKYIHVLDELKADPQAKPTMTDEDEPVTLSAHALAALAEFQAEKQELTSKFDRLRDEAAEDEPLSMDMFREDWNASQFWRGKPKAERPRLYLLEYDERFRVFQDQFVFYDLQKPFNLPGKF
;
A
#
# COMPACT_ATOMS: atom_id res chain seq x y z
N MET A 1 7.81 -11.21 -60.98
CA MET A 1 6.57 -10.87 -60.24
C MET A 1 6.79 -11.32 -58.80
N ALA A 2 6.69 -10.54 -57.73
CA ALA A 2 6.07 -9.26 -57.48
C ALA A 2 6.90 -8.45 -56.45
N SER A 3 6.66 -7.14 -56.44
CA SER A 3 7.36 -6.02 -55.80
C SER A 3 7.11 -5.85 -54.29
N PRO A 4 8.01 -5.16 -53.55
CA PRO A 4 7.78 -4.80 -52.15
C PRO A 4 6.86 -3.57 -52.04
N LEU A 5 5.78 -3.69 -51.29
CA LEU A 5 4.86 -2.59 -51.01
C LEU A 5 5.47 -1.61 -50.01
N SER A 6 5.76 -0.41 -50.51
CA SER A 6 6.14 0.78 -49.75
C SER A 6 4.96 1.24 -48.88
N ALA A 7 5.14 1.25 -47.55
CA ALA A 7 4.22 1.85 -46.61
C ALA A 7 4.41 3.38 -46.61
N ALA A 8 3.63 4.07 -47.43
CA ALA A 8 3.54 5.53 -47.39
C ALA A 8 2.91 5.98 -46.06
N ARG A 9 3.70 6.56 -45.16
CA ARG A 9 3.20 7.33 -44.02
C ARG A 9 2.51 8.59 -44.53
N SER A 10 1.18 8.53 -44.68
CA SER A 10 0.35 9.71 -44.84
C SER A 10 0.32 10.47 -43.50
N ALA A 11 1.19 11.46 -43.36
CA ALA A 11 1.08 12.46 -42.31
C ALA A 11 -0.10 13.38 -42.64
N ARG A 12 -1.30 13.01 -42.16
CA ARG A 12 -2.38 13.98 -42.04
C ARG A 12 -1.96 15.01 -41.01
N ASN A 13 -1.55 16.19 -41.49
CA ASN A 13 -1.47 17.39 -40.65
C ASN A 13 -2.88 17.70 -40.11
N LEU A 14 -3.21 17.10 -38.97
CA LEU A 14 -4.27 17.58 -38.11
C LEU A 14 -3.77 18.89 -37.52
N VAL A 15 -4.10 20.00 -38.19
CA VAL A 15 -4.08 21.32 -37.55
C VAL A 15 -4.94 21.17 -36.30
N PRO A 16 -4.39 21.32 -35.08
CA PRO A 16 -5.24 21.35 -33.91
C PRO A 16 -6.09 22.60 -34.08
N ASN A 17 -7.38 22.41 -34.33
CA ASN A 17 -8.33 23.49 -34.31
C ASN A 17 -8.40 23.95 -32.85
N VAL A 18 -7.46 24.81 -32.43
CA VAL A 18 -7.49 25.55 -31.16
C VAL A 18 -8.52 26.67 -31.30
N ALA A 19 -9.74 26.27 -31.69
CA ALA A 19 -10.92 27.00 -31.29
C ALA A 19 -11.01 26.75 -29.79
N GLY A 20 -10.58 27.73 -29.00
CA GLY A 20 -10.60 27.65 -27.54
C GLY A 20 -11.97 27.15 -27.10
N LYS A 21 -12.00 25.93 -26.55
CA LYS A 21 -13.10 25.51 -25.69
C LYS A 21 -13.16 26.56 -24.60
N ARG A 22 -14.08 27.50 -24.71
CA ARG A 22 -14.51 28.29 -23.55
C ARG A 22 -14.86 27.24 -22.51
N PHE A 23 -14.08 27.17 -21.43
CA PHE A 23 -14.44 26.32 -20.31
C PHE A 23 -15.86 26.73 -19.93
N VAL A 24 -16.81 25.80 -20.08
CA VAL A 24 -18.19 26.04 -19.68
C VAL A 24 -18.12 26.24 -18.17
N SER A 25 -18.34 27.49 -17.74
CA SER A 25 -18.41 27.82 -16.33
C SER A 25 -19.86 27.65 -15.91
N ASP A 26 -20.12 26.63 -15.11
CA ASP A 26 -21.45 26.40 -14.55
C ASP A 26 -21.55 27.14 -13.21
N ILE A 27 -22.66 27.84 -13.01
CA ILE A 27 -23.03 28.41 -11.72
C ILE A 27 -23.88 27.38 -11.01
N SER A 28 -23.31 26.74 -9.98
CA SER A 28 -24.05 25.86 -9.08
C SER A 28 -24.48 26.67 -7.87
N ILE A 29 -25.76 26.67 -7.55
CA ILE A 29 -26.29 27.30 -6.34
C ILE A 29 -26.32 26.23 -5.26
N THR A 30 -25.69 26.48 -4.12
CA THR A 30 -25.74 25.55 -2.98
C THR A 30 -27.10 25.60 -2.28
N ARG A 31 -27.32 24.68 -1.33
CA ARG A 31 -28.53 24.63 -0.51
C ARG A 31 -28.81 25.95 0.22
N THR A 32 -27.78 26.62 0.75
CA THR A 32 -27.88 27.95 1.40
C THR A 32 -28.11 29.10 0.43
N GLY A 33 -28.15 28.83 -0.88
CA GLY A 33 -28.35 29.85 -1.91
C GLY A 33 -27.06 30.57 -2.33
N LYS A 34 -25.89 30.11 -1.86
CA LYS A 34 -24.59 30.68 -2.25
C LYS A 34 -24.26 30.28 -3.69
N PRO A 35 -24.08 31.25 -4.61
CA PRO A 35 -23.68 30.93 -5.98
C PRO A 35 -22.19 30.55 -6.00
N ILE A 36 -21.89 29.36 -6.49
CA ILE A 36 -20.54 28.85 -6.68
C ILE A 36 -20.24 28.79 -8.18
N LEU A 37 -19.15 29.44 -8.58
CA LEU A 37 -18.63 29.31 -9.94
C LEU A 37 -17.78 28.04 -10.02
N ARG A 38 -18.20 27.10 -10.85
CA ARG A 38 -17.43 25.92 -11.19
C ARG A 38 -16.89 26.05 -12.61
N VAL A 39 -15.61 25.77 -12.78
CA VAL A 39 -14.99 25.68 -14.09
C VAL A 39 -14.62 24.23 -14.31
N GLU A 40 -15.16 23.61 -15.36
CA GLU A 40 -14.75 22.25 -15.72
C GLU A 40 -13.23 22.18 -15.90
N GLY A 41 -12.59 21.21 -15.24
CA GLY A 41 -11.20 20.88 -15.48
C GLY A 41 -10.53 20.16 -14.31
N GLY A 42 -9.21 20.27 -14.23
CA GLY A 42 -8.37 19.47 -13.35
C GLY A 42 -7.87 20.22 -12.12
N ARG A 43 -6.67 19.84 -11.68
CA ARG A 43 -6.04 20.30 -10.43
C ARG A 43 -5.99 21.82 -10.23
N SER A 44 -5.79 22.58 -11.32
CA SER A 44 -5.69 24.05 -11.30
C SER A 44 -7.02 24.76 -11.55
N SER A 45 -8.07 24.02 -11.92
CA SER A 45 -9.40 24.58 -12.17
C SER A 45 -10.08 25.04 -10.88
N LEU A 46 -11.15 25.81 -11.01
CA LEU A 46 -11.98 26.21 -9.89
C LEU A 46 -13.06 25.15 -9.66
N GLY A 47 -12.84 24.27 -8.67
CA GLY A 47 -13.85 23.31 -8.22
C GLY A 47 -15.01 23.95 -7.44
N GLY A 48 -14.85 25.22 -7.06
CA GLY A 48 -15.90 26.06 -6.49
C GLY A 48 -16.15 25.84 -4.99
N HIS A 49 -16.14 24.59 -4.52
CA HIS A 49 -16.41 24.25 -3.13
C HIS A 49 -15.17 24.40 -2.23
N THR A 50 -15.43 24.80 -0.98
CA THR A 50 -14.51 24.72 0.15
C THR A 50 -14.95 23.59 1.08
N ALA A 51 -14.13 22.56 1.21
CA ALA A 51 -14.42 21.39 2.03
C ALA A 51 -13.49 21.30 3.23
N THR A 52 -14.02 21.08 4.43
CA THR A 52 -13.23 20.74 5.61
C THR A 52 -13.29 19.25 5.86
N VAL A 53 -12.13 18.59 5.95
CA VAL A 53 -12.04 17.14 6.14
C VAL A 53 -11.38 16.82 7.47
N PHE A 54 -12.19 16.62 8.51
CA PHE A 54 -11.67 16.08 9.77
C PHE A 54 -11.28 14.61 9.60
N GLY A 55 -10.12 14.21 10.14
CA GLY A 55 -9.59 12.85 9.93
C GLY A 55 -8.90 12.65 8.57
N ALA A 56 -8.54 13.75 7.87
CA ALA A 56 -7.85 13.73 6.58
C ALA A 56 -6.53 12.93 6.57
N THR A 57 -5.83 12.85 7.70
CA THR A 57 -4.54 12.11 7.80
C THR A 57 -4.71 10.58 7.79
N GLY A 58 -5.93 10.08 7.98
CA GLY A 58 -6.24 8.65 8.03
C GLY A 58 -6.22 7.95 6.67
N GLN A 59 -6.67 6.69 6.66
CA GLN A 59 -6.80 5.88 5.43
C GLN A 59 -7.82 6.49 4.47
N LEU A 60 -9.06 6.74 4.89
CA LEU A 60 -10.09 7.29 4.00
C LEU A 60 -9.86 8.78 3.65
N GLY A 61 -9.35 9.54 4.63
CA GLY A 61 -9.10 10.98 4.52
C GLY A 61 -8.21 11.37 3.35
N ARG A 62 -7.11 10.63 3.11
CA ARG A 62 -6.19 10.93 2.00
C ARG A 62 -6.84 10.77 0.64
N TYR A 63 -7.73 9.78 0.46
CA TYR A 63 -8.37 9.52 -0.82
C TYR A 63 -9.41 10.59 -1.14
N ILE A 64 -10.20 11.03 -0.15
CA ILE A 64 -11.16 12.12 -0.36
C ILE A 64 -10.43 13.46 -0.60
N VAL A 65 -9.39 13.78 0.18
CA VAL A 65 -8.60 15.00 -0.02
C VAL A 65 -7.96 15.01 -1.41
N ASN A 66 -7.43 13.87 -1.87
CA ASN A 66 -6.87 13.74 -3.21
C ASN A 66 -7.94 14.03 -4.28
N ARG A 67 -9.11 13.39 -4.17
CA ARG A 67 -10.22 13.57 -5.13
C ARG A 67 -10.70 15.01 -5.19
N LEU A 68 -11.02 15.61 -4.04
CA LEU A 68 -11.46 17.00 -3.94
C LEU A 68 -10.42 17.99 -4.49
N ALA A 69 -9.15 17.82 -4.11
CA ALA A 69 -8.07 18.68 -4.57
C ALA A 69 -7.78 18.50 -6.08
N ARG A 70 -7.96 17.29 -6.62
CA ARG A 70 -7.83 17.00 -8.06
C ARG A 70 -8.92 17.66 -8.88
N GLN A 71 -10.12 17.86 -8.32
CA GLN A 71 -11.19 18.65 -8.94
C GLN A 71 -11.01 20.17 -8.77
N GLY A 72 -9.95 20.61 -8.07
CA GLY A 72 -9.69 22.03 -7.84
C GLY A 72 -10.54 22.65 -6.72
N CYS A 73 -11.15 21.82 -5.85
CA CYS A 73 -11.79 22.30 -4.62
C CYS A 73 -10.73 22.77 -3.62
N THR A 74 -11.10 23.74 -2.79
CA THR A 74 -10.26 24.15 -1.65
C THR A 74 -10.55 23.19 -0.50
N VAL A 75 -9.53 22.52 0.01
CA VAL A 75 -9.63 21.55 1.08
C VAL A 75 -8.90 22.07 2.31
N VAL A 76 -9.67 22.36 3.36
CA VAL A 76 -9.16 22.63 4.70
C VAL A 76 -8.94 21.31 5.40
N VAL A 77 -7.73 21.10 5.91
CA VAL A 77 -7.28 19.89 6.57
C VAL A 77 -6.93 20.22 8.01
N PRO A 78 -7.88 20.01 8.94
CA PRO A 78 -7.61 20.01 10.36
C PRO A 78 -6.65 18.86 10.71
N PHE A 79 -5.53 19.17 11.35
CA PHE A 79 -4.55 18.18 11.76
C PHE A 79 -4.15 18.34 13.23
N ARG A 80 -3.63 17.25 13.81
CA ARG A 80 -3.09 17.20 15.17
C ARG A 80 -1.57 17.02 15.22
N GLU A 81 -1.00 16.36 14.21
CA GLU A 81 0.43 16.06 14.13
C GLU A 81 1.02 16.64 12.84
N GLU A 82 2.06 17.46 12.96
CA GLU A 82 2.64 18.22 11.84
C GLU A 82 3.19 17.29 10.74
N MET A 83 3.79 16.16 11.13
CA MET A 83 4.50 15.29 10.19
C MET A 83 3.57 14.43 9.34
N THR A 84 2.39 14.06 9.85
CA THR A 84 1.49 13.10 9.20
C THR A 84 0.72 13.71 8.03
N LYS A 85 0.44 15.01 8.04
CA LYS A 85 -0.33 15.68 6.96
C LYS A 85 0.48 15.98 5.69
N ARG A 86 1.81 15.94 5.75
CA ARG A 86 2.69 16.46 4.67
C ARG A 86 2.40 15.87 3.29
N HIS A 87 2.07 14.58 3.23
CA HIS A 87 1.72 13.89 1.99
C HIS A 87 0.49 14.48 1.29
N LEU A 88 -0.44 15.08 2.05
CA LEU A 88 -1.64 15.72 1.51
C LEU A 88 -1.34 17.04 0.81
N LYS A 89 -0.20 17.70 1.10
CA LYS A 89 0.13 18.98 0.45
C LYS A 89 0.37 18.82 -1.04
N VAL A 90 0.81 17.64 -1.48
CA VAL A 90 1.16 17.32 -2.86
C VAL A 90 -0.07 17.01 -3.71
N THR A 91 -1.25 16.77 -3.12
CA THR A 91 -2.44 16.38 -3.88
C THR A 91 -3.09 17.55 -4.64
N GLY A 92 -3.02 18.76 -4.10
CA GLY A 92 -3.64 19.96 -4.68
C GLY A 92 -2.66 20.99 -5.21
N ASP A 93 -3.15 21.89 -6.07
CA ASP A 93 -2.38 23.07 -6.49
C ASP A 93 -2.12 24.03 -5.31
N LEU A 94 -1.31 25.07 -5.55
CA LEU A 94 -1.04 26.11 -4.58
C LEU A 94 -2.35 26.71 -4.04
N GLY A 95 -2.45 26.83 -2.72
CA GLY A 95 -3.63 27.37 -2.04
C GLY A 95 -4.85 26.43 -1.99
N ARG A 96 -4.83 25.27 -2.65
CA ARG A 96 -5.96 24.32 -2.58
C ARG A 96 -6.00 23.53 -1.29
N VAL A 97 -4.87 23.01 -0.83
CA VAL A 97 -4.79 22.27 0.44
C VAL A 97 -4.25 23.19 1.53
N VAL A 98 -5.10 23.53 2.49
CA VAL A 98 -4.80 24.43 3.61
C VAL A 98 -4.80 23.62 4.91
N PHE A 99 -3.76 23.78 5.72
CA PHE A 99 -3.64 23.07 6.98
C PHE A 99 -4.04 23.98 8.14
N VAL A 100 -4.86 23.47 9.06
CA VAL A 100 -5.26 24.16 10.29
C VAL A 100 -5.00 23.22 11.46
N GLU A 101 -4.28 23.70 12.48
CA GLU A 101 -4.06 22.92 13.69
C GLU A 101 -5.34 22.94 14.53
N TYR A 102 -5.75 21.79 15.05
CA TYR A 102 -6.93 21.69 15.90
C TYR A 102 -6.81 20.60 16.96
N ASP A 103 -7.64 20.71 17.99
CA ASP A 103 -7.86 19.65 18.97
C ASP A 103 -9.35 19.49 19.25
N LEU A 104 -9.77 18.26 19.57
CA LEU A 104 -11.17 17.90 19.84
C LEU A 104 -11.72 18.60 21.10
N TYR A 105 -10.86 18.87 22.08
CA TYR A 105 -11.25 19.60 23.29
C TYR A 105 -11.23 21.12 23.12
N ASN A 106 -10.71 21.63 22.00
CA ASN A 106 -10.59 23.06 21.73
C ASN A 106 -11.65 23.50 20.70
N THR A 107 -12.85 23.82 21.17
CA THR A 107 -13.97 24.27 20.33
C THR A 107 -13.62 25.45 19.41
N PRO A 108 -12.92 26.51 19.86
CA PRO A 108 -12.46 27.58 18.96
C PRO A 108 -11.64 27.09 17.76
N SER A 109 -10.81 26.05 17.91
CA SER A 109 -10.02 25.50 16.81
C SER A 109 -10.87 24.72 15.79
N ILE A 110 -11.92 24.05 16.25
CA ILE A 110 -12.90 23.38 15.41
C ILE A 110 -13.70 24.44 14.63
N GLU A 111 -14.17 25.48 15.31
CA GLU A 111 -14.90 26.59 14.70
C GLU A 111 -14.06 27.33 13.63
N ALA A 112 -12.79 27.59 13.92
CA ALA A 112 -11.85 28.19 12.97
C ALA A 112 -11.68 27.33 11.71
N SER A 113 -11.73 26.00 11.85
CA SER A 113 -11.63 25.08 10.73
C SER A 113 -12.88 25.11 9.86
N VAL A 114 -14.06 25.24 10.46
CA VAL A 114 -15.35 25.12 9.75
C VAL A 114 -15.83 26.43 9.13
N ARG A 115 -15.46 27.60 9.67
CA ARG A 115 -16.01 28.94 9.36
C ARG A 115 -16.27 29.27 7.88
N HIS A 116 -15.44 28.79 6.95
CA HIS A 116 -15.54 29.11 5.52
C HIS A 116 -15.83 27.88 4.65
N SER A 117 -16.31 26.81 5.26
CA SER A 117 -16.57 25.54 4.57
C SER A 117 -17.99 25.52 4.03
N ASP A 118 -18.13 25.15 2.77
CA ASP A 118 -19.43 24.79 2.21
C ASP A 118 -19.81 23.38 2.66
N VAL A 119 -18.82 22.49 2.78
CA VAL A 119 -19.02 21.08 3.18
C VAL A 119 -18.04 20.65 4.26
N VAL A 120 -18.54 19.88 5.23
CA VAL A 120 -17.72 19.30 6.30
C VAL A 120 -17.83 17.78 6.27
N TYR A 121 -16.69 17.10 6.15
CA TYR A 121 -16.54 15.66 6.28
C TYR A 121 -15.98 15.33 7.67
N ASN A 122 -16.68 14.49 8.42
CA ASN A 122 -16.19 13.95 9.68
C ASN A 122 -15.77 12.50 9.51
N LEU A 123 -14.46 12.27 9.41
CA LEU A 123 -13.82 10.95 9.36
C LEU A 123 -13.07 10.62 10.65
N VAL A 124 -13.36 11.34 11.74
CA VAL A 124 -12.66 11.14 13.00
C VAL A 124 -13.12 9.84 13.62
N GLY A 125 -12.14 8.99 13.96
CA GLY A 125 -12.40 7.75 14.65
C GLY A 125 -11.13 6.99 15.00
N ARG A 126 -11.23 6.19 16.06
CA ARG A 126 -10.25 5.18 16.43
C ARG A 126 -10.94 3.88 16.80
N ASP A 127 -10.26 2.78 16.53
CA ASP A 127 -10.70 1.41 16.81
C ASP A 127 -10.38 0.94 18.24
N TYR A 128 -9.56 1.70 18.95
CA TYR A 128 -9.12 1.37 20.30
C TYR A 128 -9.11 2.64 21.17
N PRO A 129 -9.41 2.51 22.47
CA PRO A 129 -9.28 3.62 23.40
C PRO A 129 -7.79 3.94 23.59
N THR A 130 -7.49 5.23 23.63
CA THR A 130 -6.13 5.73 23.92
C THR A 130 -6.06 6.23 25.36
N LYS A 131 -4.85 6.51 25.86
CA LYS A 131 -4.69 7.00 27.24
C LYS A 131 -5.43 8.32 27.51
N ASN A 132 -5.46 9.22 26.52
CA ASN A 132 -6.02 10.56 26.68
C ASN A 132 -7.46 10.68 26.16
N PHE A 133 -7.90 9.77 25.28
CA PHE A 133 -9.22 9.82 24.66
C PHE A 133 -9.87 8.45 24.74
N SER A 134 -11.05 8.39 25.38
CA SER A 134 -11.94 7.24 25.35
C SER A 134 -12.63 7.11 23.97
N LEU A 135 -13.27 5.96 23.70
CA LEU A 135 -14.05 5.81 22.46
C LEU A 135 -15.29 6.73 22.46
N ALA A 136 -15.90 6.96 23.63
CA ALA A 136 -17.03 7.87 23.76
C ALA A 136 -16.63 9.33 23.51
N ASP A 137 -15.47 9.77 24.02
CA ASP A 137 -14.97 11.14 23.84
C ASP A 137 -14.75 11.44 22.35
N VAL A 138 -14.27 10.46 21.58
CA VAL A 138 -13.98 10.63 20.16
C VAL A 138 -15.24 10.53 19.31
N HIS A 139 -16.03 9.47 19.51
CA HIS A 139 -17.14 9.15 18.60
C HIS A 139 -18.44 9.90 18.95
N VAL A 140 -18.68 10.21 20.23
CA VAL A 140 -19.89 10.90 20.69
C VAL A 140 -19.60 12.38 20.87
N GLU A 141 -18.81 12.76 21.89
CA GLU A 141 -18.59 14.17 22.20
C GLU A 141 -17.79 14.90 21.10
N GLY A 142 -16.84 14.22 20.48
CA GLY A 142 -16.07 14.75 19.35
C GLY A 142 -16.97 15.05 18.15
N THR A 143 -17.91 14.16 17.88
CA THR A 143 -18.92 14.36 16.82
C THR A 143 -19.86 15.50 17.18
N GLU A 144 -20.36 15.55 18.41
CA GLU A 144 -21.20 16.63 18.93
C GLU A 144 -20.57 18.01 18.67
N ARG A 145 -19.33 18.22 19.13
CA ARG A 145 -18.62 19.50 18.96
C ARG A 145 -18.42 19.90 17.49
N ILE A 146 -18.15 18.93 16.62
CA ILE A 146 -18.00 19.19 15.18
C ILE A 146 -19.35 19.54 14.54
N VAL A 147 -20.41 18.81 14.88
CA VAL A 147 -21.76 19.04 14.33
C VAL A 147 -22.31 20.38 14.80
N GLU A 148 -22.12 20.74 16.07
CA GLU A 148 -22.49 22.05 16.60
C GLU A 148 -21.77 23.18 15.86
N ALA A 149 -20.47 23.03 15.59
CA ALA A 149 -19.72 24.00 14.82
C ALA A 149 -20.23 24.11 13.38
N ALA A 150 -20.58 22.98 12.74
CA ALA A 150 -21.16 22.97 11.41
C ALA A 150 -22.55 23.63 11.36
N ALA A 151 -23.39 23.37 12.36
CA ALA A 151 -24.71 23.99 12.49
C ALA A 151 -24.61 25.50 12.79
N LYS A 152 -23.67 25.91 13.64
CA LYS A 152 -23.43 27.32 14.00
C LYS A 152 -23.08 28.20 12.80
N TYR A 153 -22.30 27.66 11.86
CA TYR A 153 -21.89 28.37 10.64
C TYR A 153 -22.78 28.08 9.43
N ASP A 154 -23.88 27.35 9.62
CA ASP A 154 -24.85 26.96 8.57
C ASP A 154 -24.17 26.38 7.32
N VAL A 155 -23.35 25.34 7.54
CA VAL A 155 -22.68 24.63 6.46
C VAL A 155 -23.72 23.96 5.55
N ASP A 156 -23.54 24.03 4.23
CA ASP A 156 -24.50 23.46 3.27
C ASP A 156 -24.69 21.96 3.48
N ARG A 157 -23.59 21.25 3.74
CA ARG A 157 -23.52 19.79 3.78
C ARG A 157 -22.63 19.31 4.93
N TYR A 158 -23.18 18.42 5.73
CA TYR A 158 -22.41 17.69 6.74
C TYR A 158 -22.48 16.19 6.47
N ILE A 159 -21.31 15.58 6.23
CA ILE A 159 -21.17 14.16 5.90
C ILE A 159 -20.40 13.49 7.03
N HIS A 160 -21.07 12.60 7.76
CA HIS A 160 -20.48 11.89 8.89
C HIS A 160 -20.20 10.43 8.53
N VAL A 161 -18.94 10.02 8.67
CA VAL A 161 -18.52 8.64 8.44
C VAL A 161 -18.47 7.88 9.77
N SER A 162 -19.37 6.92 9.88
CA SER A 162 -19.50 6.00 11.00
C SER A 162 -18.80 4.68 10.67
N SER A 163 -19.35 3.55 11.11
CA SER A 163 -18.92 2.20 10.78
C SER A 163 -20.13 1.37 10.36
N HIS A 164 -19.91 0.30 9.60
CA HIS A 164 -20.85 -0.80 9.51
C HIS A 164 -21.26 -1.31 10.91
N SER A 165 -22.50 -1.81 11.01
CA SER A 165 -23.07 -2.40 12.22
C SER A 165 -23.04 -1.48 13.47
N ALA A 166 -23.01 -0.16 13.24
CA ALA A 166 -23.17 0.83 14.30
C ALA A 166 -24.56 0.71 14.95
N ASN A 167 -24.58 0.35 16.22
CA ASN A 167 -25.81 0.21 17.00
C ASN A 167 -25.52 0.64 18.45
N PRO A 168 -26.23 1.66 18.99
CA PRO A 168 -26.04 2.16 20.37
C PRO A 168 -26.11 1.12 21.49
N GLU A 169 -26.80 0.01 21.25
CA GLU A 169 -27.03 -1.10 22.19
C GLU A 169 -26.11 -2.30 21.94
N SER A 170 -25.15 -2.19 21.02
CA SER A 170 -24.18 -3.26 20.75
C SER A 170 -23.32 -3.58 21.98
N THR A 171 -22.90 -4.82 22.10
CA THR A 171 -21.99 -5.25 23.19
C THR A 171 -20.55 -4.75 22.99
N SER A 172 -20.18 -4.39 21.75
CA SER A 172 -18.91 -3.73 21.43
C SER A 172 -19.04 -2.24 21.72
N GLU A 173 -18.08 -1.70 22.47
CA GLU A 173 -18.03 -0.29 22.81
C GLU A 173 -17.85 0.57 21.56
N PHE A 174 -17.06 0.11 20.58
CA PHE A 174 -16.86 0.82 19.32
C PHE A 174 -18.17 0.97 18.52
N TYR A 175 -18.91 -0.12 18.31
CA TYR A 175 -20.19 -0.05 17.58
C TYR A 175 -21.26 0.72 18.36
N ALA A 176 -21.28 0.60 19.69
CA ALA A 176 -22.18 1.35 20.56
C ALA A 176 -21.92 2.87 20.48
N THR A 177 -20.67 3.28 20.61
CA THR A 177 -20.29 4.71 20.58
C THR A 177 -20.45 5.32 19.19
N LYS A 178 -20.15 4.58 18.11
CA LYS A 178 -20.48 5.00 16.73
C LYS A 178 -21.97 5.18 16.52
N GLY A 179 -22.80 4.23 16.97
CA GLY A 179 -24.26 4.33 16.88
C GLY A 179 -24.82 5.54 17.65
N ARG A 180 -24.30 5.81 18.85
CA ARG A 180 -24.66 7.02 19.62
C ARG A 180 -24.21 8.31 18.90
N GLY A 181 -23.01 8.30 18.31
CA GLY A 181 -22.51 9.42 17.51
C GLY A 181 -23.40 9.74 16.30
N GLU A 182 -23.94 8.72 15.63
CA GLU A 182 -24.92 8.90 14.54
C GLU A 182 -26.20 9.59 15.02
N GLN A 183 -26.72 9.17 16.19
CA GLN A 183 -27.92 9.77 16.78
C GLN A 183 -27.71 11.24 17.15
N VAL A 184 -26.56 11.56 17.75
CA VAL A 184 -26.19 12.94 18.11
C VAL A 184 -26.00 13.81 16.87
N ALA A 185 -25.32 13.31 15.85
CA ALA A 185 -25.18 14.05 14.59
C ALA A 185 -26.55 14.35 13.96
N ARG A 186 -27.46 13.36 13.97
CA ARG A 186 -28.81 13.51 13.44
C ARG A 186 -29.69 14.45 14.27
N SER A 187 -29.53 14.47 15.59
CA SER A 187 -30.35 15.33 16.46
C SER A 187 -29.98 16.80 16.34
N ILE A 188 -28.68 17.12 16.20
CA ILE A 188 -28.19 18.49 16.10
C ILE A 188 -28.33 19.00 14.65
N PHE A 189 -28.02 18.16 13.66
CA PHE A 189 -28.09 18.50 12.25
C PHE A 189 -28.90 17.42 11.49
N PRO A 190 -30.25 17.56 11.40
CA PRO A 190 -31.13 16.56 10.80
C PRO A 190 -30.77 16.17 9.36
N GLU A 191 -30.21 17.13 8.62
CA GLU A 191 -29.80 17.01 7.23
C GLU A 191 -28.50 16.23 7.01
N THR A 192 -27.88 15.71 8.07
CA THR A 192 -26.61 14.96 8.01
C THR A 192 -26.68 13.79 7.01
N THR A 193 -25.70 13.65 6.15
CA THR A 193 -25.55 12.40 5.38
C THR A 193 -24.71 11.42 6.20
N LEU A 194 -25.30 10.30 6.62
CA LEU A 194 -24.60 9.25 7.36
C LEU A 194 -24.02 8.24 6.38
N VAL A 195 -22.75 7.90 6.54
CA VAL A 195 -22.06 6.92 5.71
C VAL A 195 -21.44 5.85 6.60
N ARG A 196 -21.86 4.61 6.41
CA ARG A 196 -21.42 3.41 7.14
C ARG A 196 -20.60 2.52 6.19
N PRO A 197 -19.28 2.70 6.10
CA PRO A 197 -18.44 1.82 5.33
C PRO A 197 -18.24 0.48 6.06
N ALA A 198 -18.24 -0.60 5.29
CA ALA A 198 -17.71 -1.89 5.70
C ALA A 198 -16.17 -1.82 5.91
N PRO A 199 -15.52 -2.86 6.44
CA PRO A 199 -14.07 -2.88 6.61
C PRO A 199 -13.34 -2.52 5.31
N LEU A 200 -12.55 -1.46 5.37
CA LEU A 200 -11.87 -0.88 4.21
C LEU A 200 -10.58 -1.65 3.91
N PHE A 201 -10.32 -1.93 2.64
CA PHE A 201 -9.00 -2.41 2.18
C PHE A 201 -8.31 -1.43 1.22
N GLY A 202 -6.97 -1.43 1.22
CA GLY A 202 -6.15 -0.48 0.47
C GLY A 202 -4.66 -0.46 0.89
N PHE A 203 -3.90 0.53 0.40
CA PHE A 203 -2.44 0.64 0.67
C PHE A 203 -2.07 0.95 2.13
N GLU A 204 -3.04 1.35 2.95
CA GLU A 204 -2.86 1.74 4.36
C GLU A 204 -3.94 1.16 5.26
N ASP A 205 -4.49 0.01 4.86
CA ASP A 205 -5.56 -0.62 5.61
C ASP A 205 -5.08 -1.27 6.92
N ASN A 206 -6.04 -1.46 7.83
CA ASN A 206 -5.86 -2.28 9.03
C ASN A 206 -6.45 -3.69 8.82
N LEU A 207 -6.65 -4.12 7.57
CA LEU A 207 -7.25 -5.41 7.21
C LEU A 207 -6.20 -6.31 6.51
N LEU A 208 -5.88 -6.04 5.24
CA LEU A 208 -4.94 -6.86 4.48
C LEU A 208 -3.51 -6.73 5.01
N LEU A 209 -3.06 -5.51 5.32
CA LEU A 209 -1.71 -5.26 5.83
C LEU A 209 -1.54 -5.78 7.25
N LYS A 210 -2.57 -5.64 8.10
CA LYS A 210 -2.57 -6.21 9.46
C LYS A 210 -2.46 -7.73 9.39
N LEU A 211 -3.23 -8.37 8.52
CA LEU A 211 -3.13 -9.80 8.26
C LEU A 211 -1.73 -10.16 7.74
N ALA A 212 -1.22 -9.46 6.72
CA ALA A 212 0.08 -9.74 6.10
C ALA A 212 1.26 -9.59 7.05
N SER A 213 1.11 -8.73 8.07
CA SER A 213 2.09 -8.49 9.12
C SER A 213 2.23 -9.67 10.09
N VAL A 214 3.39 -9.76 10.74
CA VAL A 214 3.71 -10.76 11.77
C VAL A 214 2.87 -10.55 13.05
N LEU A 215 2.31 -9.36 13.23
CA LEU A 215 1.60 -8.98 14.46
C LEU A 215 0.25 -9.69 14.64
N ASN A 216 -0.34 -10.26 13.57
CA ASN A 216 -1.65 -10.91 13.64
C ASN A 216 -1.56 -12.42 13.94
N LEU A 217 -1.04 -12.76 15.12
CA LEU A 217 -0.85 -14.17 15.53
C LEU A 217 -2.03 -14.76 16.31
N PHE A 218 -2.75 -13.92 17.06
CA PHE A 218 -3.78 -14.35 18.00
C PHE A 218 -5.17 -13.93 17.54
N THR A 219 -6.11 -14.86 17.61
CA THR A 219 -7.55 -14.63 17.40
C THR A 219 -8.33 -15.35 18.50
N ALA A 220 -9.58 -14.97 18.75
CA ALA A 220 -10.47 -15.68 19.67
C ALA A 220 -11.59 -16.46 18.98
N ASN A 221 -12.02 -16.03 17.80
CA ASN A 221 -13.16 -16.63 17.09
C ASN A 221 -12.79 -17.54 15.89
N ASN A 222 -11.59 -18.14 15.87
CA ASN A 222 -11.13 -18.96 14.73
C ASN A 222 -11.29 -18.27 13.35
N MET A 223 -11.26 -16.94 13.30
CA MET A 223 -11.45 -16.15 12.08
C MET A 223 -12.79 -16.42 11.34
N GLN A 224 -13.86 -16.72 12.09
CA GLN A 224 -15.18 -17.03 11.52
C GLN A 224 -16.04 -15.80 11.20
N GLU A 225 -15.65 -14.62 11.71
CA GLU A 225 -16.33 -13.34 11.46
C GLU A 225 -16.59 -13.11 9.96
N LYS A 226 -17.82 -12.72 9.63
CA LYS A 226 -18.26 -12.45 8.25
C LYS A 226 -18.50 -10.97 8.01
N PHE A 227 -17.91 -10.46 6.93
CA PHE A 227 -18.17 -9.11 6.44
C PHE A 227 -17.89 -8.99 4.94
N ARG A 228 -18.35 -7.88 4.36
CA ARG A 228 -18.24 -7.52 2.94
C ARG A 228 -17.23 -6.38 2.77
N PRO A 229 -15.92 -6.68 2.71
CA PRO A 229 -14.89 -5.67 2.67
C PRO A 229 -15.04 -4.77 1.45
N VAL A 230 -14.72 -3.49 1.59
CA VAL A 230 -14.94 -2.47 0.56
C VAL A 230 -13.65 -1.73 0.24
N HIS A 231 -13.48 -1.37 -1.03
CA HIS A 231 -12.29 -0.69 -1.49
C HIS A 231 -12.26 0.77 -1.05
N SER A 232 -11.11 1.22 -0.54
CA SER A 232 -10.96 2.59 -0.02
C SER A 232 -11.19 3.68 -1.07
N ILE A 233 -10.82 3.41 -2.34
CA ILE A 233 -10.94 4.39 -3.42
C ILE A 233 -12.40 4.54 -3.88
N ASP A 234 -13.17 3.45 -3.83
CA ASP A 234 -14.60 3.44 -4.16
C ASP A 234 -15.41 4.19 -3.10
N VAL A 235 -15.10 4.02 -1.82
CA VAL A 235 -15.70 4.82 -0.74
C VAL A 235 -15.33 6.30 -0.89
N GLY A 236 -14.08 6.60 -1.26
CA GLY A 236 -13.68 7.96 -1.61
C GLY A 236 -14.47 8.55 -2.78
N ALA A 237 -14.79 7.74 -3.80
CA ALA A 237 -15.63 8.15 -4.93
C ALA A 237 -17.08 8.39 -4.52
N ALA A 238 -17.62 7.56 -3.63
CA ALA A 238 -18.95 7.74 -3.07
C ALA A 238 -19.05 9.06 -2.29
N LEU A 239 -18.07 9.35 -1.42
CA LEU A 239 -18.02 10.61 -0.66
C LEU A 239 -17.86 11.85 -1.54
N GLU A 240 -17.12 11.74 -2.64
CA GLU A 240 -16.99 12.78 -3.66
C GLU A 240 -18.32 13.00 -4.39
N LYS A 241 -19.04 11.95 -4.75
CA LYS A 241 -20.37 12.07 -5.39
C LYS A 241 -21.41 12.68 -4.44
N MET A 242 -21.36 12.28 -3.15
CA MET A 242 -22.17 12.88 -2.08
C MET A 242 -21.84 14.35 -1.81
N LEU A 243 -20.78 14.92 -2.38
CA LEU A 243 -20.57 16.37 -2.34
C LEU A 243 -21.60 17.08 -3.23
N TYR A 244 -21.69 16.60 -4.46
CA TYR A 244 -22.42 17.25 -5.56
C TYR A 244 -23.89 16.87 -5.66
N ASP A 245 -24.29 15.74 -5.05
CA ASP A 245 -25.64 15.19 -5.20
C ASP A 245 -26.55 15.53 -4.02
N ASP A 246 -27.40 16.55 -4.17
CA ASP A 246 -28.32 17.01 -3.12
C ASP A 246 -29.35 15.95 -2.68
N SER A 247 -29.57 14.89 -3.45
CA SER A 247 -30.48 13.79 -3.08
C SER A 247 -29.98 12.95 -1.90
N THR A 248 -28.72 13.14 -1.50
CA THR A 248 -28.05 12.41 -0.43
C THR A 248 -28.24 13.05 0.95
N VAL A 249 -28.84 14.25 1.02
CA VAL A 249 -29.10 14.98 2.27
C VAL A 249 -30.07 14.21 3.16
N GLY A 250 -29.75 14.11 4.45
CA GLY A 250 -30.60 13.43 5.44
C GLY A 250 -30.65 11.90 5.32
N GLN A 251 -29.94 11.31 4.36
CA GLN A 251 -29.97 9.87 4.09
C GLN A 251 -28.89 9.11 4.87
N THR A 252 -29.07 7.80 4.98
CA THR A 252 -28.06 6.87 5.51
C THR A 252 -27.60 5.94 4.39
N PHE A 253 -26.30 5.84 4.19
CA PHE A 253 -25.67 4.99 3.19
C PHE A 253 -24.85 3.89 3.85
N GLU A 254 -25.12 2.64 3.48
CA GLU A 254 -24.27 1.49 3.82
C GLU A 254 -23.45 1.08 2.61
N LEU A 255 -22.13 1.27 2.74
CA LEU A 255 -21.16 1.05 1.68
C LEU A 255 -20.43 -0.26 1.93
N TYR A 256 -20.93 -1.34 1.32
CA TYR A 256 -20.37 -2.68 1.45
C TYR A 256 -19.93 -3.27 0.09
N GLY A 257 -18.98 -4.21 0.14
CA GLY A 257 -18.46 -4.88 -1.05
C GLY A 257 -19.45 -5.87 -1.69
N PRO A 258 -19.19 -6.31 -2.94
CA PRO A 258 -20.10 -7.17 -3.69
C PRO A 258 -20.25 -8.58 -3.07
N LYS A 259 -19.20 -9.09 -2.43
CA LYS A 259 -19.12 -10.46 -1.91
C LYS A 259 -18.85 -10.48 -0.40
N GLU A 260 -19.46 -11.45 0.26
CA GLU A 260 -19.24 -11.75 1.68
C GLU A 260 -18.06 -12.70 1.84
N TYR A 261 -17.20 -12.40 2.81
CA TYR A 261 -16.04 -13.19 3.14
C TYR A 261 -16.01 -13.48 4.64
N THR A 262 -15.50 -14.66 5.00
CA THR A 262 -15.02 -14.88 6.37
C THR A 262 -13.61 -14.33 6.51
N MET A 263 -13.23 -13.92 7.73
CA MET A 263 -11.86 -13.51 8.01
C MET A 263 -10.84 -14.61 7.64
N ALA A 264 -11.19 -15.89 7.82
CA ALA A 264 -10.37 -17.04 7.39
C ALA A 264 -10.17 -17.10 5.86
N GLN A 265 -11.21 -16.79 5.08
CA GLN A 265 -11.09 -16.73 3.62
C GLN A 265 -10.17 -15.60 3.18
N ILE A 266 -10.29 -14.41 3.79
CA ILE A 266 -9.40 -13.27 3.49
C ILE A 266 -7.96 -13.63 3.86
N ALA A 267 -7.73 -14.25 5.02
CA ALA A 267 -6.42 -14.71 5.40
C ALA A 267 -5.84 -15.69 4.37
N GLY A 268 -6.63 -16.68 3.93
CA GLY A 268 -6.22 -17.60 2.88
C GLY A 268 -5.86 -16.92 1.56
N LEU A 269 -6.58 -15.86 1.17
CA LEU A 269 -6.23 -15.03 0.00
C LEU A 269 -4.87 -14.35 0.20
N VAL A 270 -4.62 -13.78 1.37
CA VAL A 270 -3.35 -13.11 1.71
C VAL A 270 -2.18 -14.11 1.73
N ASP A 271 -2.35 -15.29 2.33
CA ASP A 271 -1.31 -16.35 2.35
C ASP A 271 -0.95 -16.81 0.93
N LYS A 272 -1.97 -16.96 0.08
CA LYS A 272 -1.82 -17.32 -1.34
C LYS A 272 -1.06 -16.24 -2.11
N GLU A 273 -1.32 -14.98 -1.83
CA GLU A 273 -0.71 -13.84 -2.52
C GLU A 273 0.74 -13.60 -2.11
N ILE A 274 1.05 -13.77 -0.82
CA ILE A 274 2.39 -13.55 -0.26
C ILE A 274 3.32 -14.76 -0.46
N PHE A 275 2.77 -15.91 -0.85
CA PHE A 275 3.46 -17.21 -0.93
C PHE A 275 4.05 -17.64 0.43
N LYS A 276 3.32 -17.38 1.51
CA LYS A 276 3.74 -17.73 2.87
C LYS A 276 2.57 -18.31 3.63
N GLN A 277 2.78 -19.41 4.35
CA GLN A 277 1.81 -19.91 5.31
C GLN A 277 2.07 -19.25 6.67
N ARG A 278 1.17 -18.37 7.10
CA ARG A 278 1.24 -17.78 8.45
C ARG A 278 0.63 -18.71 9.48
N ARG A 279 1.16 -18.64 10.71
CA ARG A 279 0.60 -19.35 11.85
C ARG A 279 -0.48 -18.47 12.47
N HIS A 280 -1.64 -19.07 12.77
CA HIS A 280 -2.70 -18.45 13.55
C HIS A 280 -2.96 -19.33 14.78
N ILE A 281 -3.07 -18.72 15.95
CA ILE A 281 -3.33 -19.41 17.22
C ILE A 281 -4.64 -18.88 17.78
N ASN A 282 -5.60 -19.77 17.97
CA ASN A 282 -6.85 -19.40 18.61
C ASN A 282 -6.75 -19.48 20.13
N VAL A 283 -7.04 -18.38 20.80
CA VAL A 283 -7.01 -18.25 22.26
C VAL A 283 -8.43 -17.96 22.75
N PRO A 284 -8.94 -18.66 23.77
CA PRO A 284 -10.28 -18.40 24.29
C PRO A 284 -10.50 -16.92 24.66
N LYS A 285 -11.67 -16.39 24.29
CA LYS A 285 -12.08 -15.00 24.54
C LYS A 285 -11.86 -14.54 25.98
N ALA A 286 -12.16 -15.41 26.95
CA ALA A 286 -12.02 -15.13 28.38
C ALA A 286 -10.58 -14.82 28.81
N ILE A 287 -9.59 -15.34 28.08
CA ILE A 287 -8.16 -15.09 28.33
C ILE A 287 -7.69 -13.92 27.47
N LEU A 288 -8.03 -13.92 26.17
CA LEU A 288 -7.50 -12.94 25.23
C LEU A 288 -7.99 -11.51 25.51
N LYS A 289 -9.27 -11.34 25.86
CA LYS A 289 -9.88 -10.02 26.13
C LYS A 289 -9.19 -9.24 27.28
N PRO A 290 -9.02 -9.79 28.50
CA PRO A 290 -8.34 -9.06 29.56
C PRO A 290 -6.86 -8.81 29.25
N VAL A 291 -6.18 -9.77 28.61
CA VAL A 291 -4.79 -9.60 28.17
C VAL A 291 -4.66 -8.45 27.16
N ALA A 292 -5.54 -8.40 26.16
CA ALA A 292 -5.58 -7.32 25.17
C ALA A 292 -5.85 -5.95 25.84
N GLY A 293 -6.76 -5.89 26.81
CA GLY A 293 -7.03 -4.67 27.57
C GLY A 293 -5.81 -4.15 28.34
N VAL A 294 -5.06 -5.04 28.98
CA VAL A 294 -3.82 -4.67 29.69
C VAL A 294 -2.72 -4.26 28.72
N LEU A 295 -2.52 -5.02 27.63
CA LEU A 295 -1.51 -4.72 26.60
C LEU A 295 -1.75 -3.36 25.95
N ASN A 296 -2.99 -3.03 25.59
CA ASN A 296 -3.34 -1.74 25.00
C ASN A 296 -3.07 -0.56 25.95
N ARG A 297 -3.16 -0.77 27.27
CA ARG A 297 -2.85 0.28 28.26
C ARG A 297 -1.37 0.38 28.60
N ALA A 298 -0.65 -0.74 28.54
CA ALA A 298 0.76 -0.83 28.90
C ALA A 298 1.69 -0.39 27.76
N LEU A 299 1.35 -0.73 26.51
CA LEU A 299 2.15 -0.41 25.33
C LEU A 299 1.69 0.91 24.72
N TRP A 300 2.63 1.71 24.21
CA TRP A 300 2.32 2.97 23.52
C TRP A 300 1.99 2.78 22.04
N TRP A 301 2.36 1.64 21.44
CA TRP A 301 1.93 1.24 20.10
C TRP A 301 0.71 0.32 20.18
N HIS A 302 -0.15 0.39 19.17
CA HIS A 302 -1.32 -0.46 19.07
C HIS A 302 -0.95 -1.90 18.74
N THR A 303 -1.53 -2.86 19.45
CA THR A 303 -1.38 -4.31 19.20
C THR A 303 -2.74 -4.97 18.99
N LEU A 304 -3.50 -5.11 20.07
CA LEU A 304 -4.83 -5.70 20.12
C LEU A 304 -5.63 -5.00 21.22
N SER A 305 -6.88 -4.62 20.95
CA SER A 305 -7.76 -4.02 21.95
C SER A 305 -8.78 -5.05 22.48
N ALA A 306 -9.26 -4.83 23.71
CA ALA A 306 -10.31 -5.69 24.28
C ALA A 306 -11.61 -5.66 23.47
N ASP A 307 -11.88 -4.54 22.80
CA ASP A 307 -13.05 -4.35 21.95
C ASP A 307 -12.87 -5.03 20.58
N GLU A 308 -11.67 -5.03 20.00
CA GLU A 308 -11.37 -5.84 18.79
C GLU A 308 -11.70 -7.32 19.00
N VAL A 309 -11.35 -7.88 20.16
CA VAL A 309 -11.67 -9.27 20.50
C VAL A 309 -13.17 -9.51 20.64
N GLU A 310 -13.95 -8.50 21.04
CA GLU A 310 -15.42 -8.60 21.04
C GLU A 310 -16.01 -8.53 19.63
N ARG A 311 -15.47 -7.64 18.78
CA ARG A 311 -15.89 -7.47 17.38
C ARG A 311 -15.65 -8.73 16.55
N GLU A 312 -14.61 -9.52 16.83
CA GLU A 312 -14.38 -10.82 16.16
C GLU A 312 -15.57 -11.78 16.22
N PHE A 313 -16.47 -11.65 17.20
CA PHE A 313 -17.67 -12.49 17.35
C PHE A 313 -18.92 -11.89 16.71
N MET A 314 -18.81 -10.75 16.03
CA MET A 314 -19.93 -10.05 15.44
C MET A 314 -19.85 -10.10 13.92
N ASP A 315 -20.81 -10.75 13.30
CA ASP A 315 -20.97 -10.66 11.85
C ASP A 315 -21.55 -9.30 11.45
N GLN A 316 -21.20 -8.85 10.25
CA GLN A 316 -21.74 -7.62 9.69
C GLN A 316 -23.26 -7.76 9.46
N VAL A 317 -24.02 -6.91 10.13
CA VAL A 317 -25.45 -6.72 9.87
C VAL A 317 -25.64 -5.52 8.95
N ILE A 318 -26.39 -5.73 7.87
CA ILE A 318 -26.74 -4.71 6.87
C ILE A 318 -28.15 -4.20 7.17
N ASP A 319 -28.31 -2.89 7.22
CA ASP A 319 -29.59 -2.21 7.36
C ASP A 319 -30.33 -2.20 6.00
N PRO A 320 -31.48 -2.88 5.88
CA PRO A 320 -32.22 -2.93 4.63
C PRO A 320 -32.83 -1.58 4.22
N GLN A 321 -32.92 -0.61 5.14
CA GLN A 321 -33.46 0.73 4.84
C GLN A 321 -32.39 1.68 4.32
N ALA A 322 -31.11 1.36 4.50
CA ALA A 322 -30.01 2.21 4.07
C ALA A 322 -29.79 2.12 2.54
N LYS A 323 -29.40 3.25 1.96
CA LYS A 323 -28.97 3.32 0.55
C LYS A 323 -27.62 2.64 0.36
N THR A 324 -27.32 2.20 -0.85
CA THR A 324 -26.11 1.43 -1.18
C THR A 324 -25.30 2.08 -2.29
N PHE A 325 -24.19 1.44 -2.70
CA PHE A 325 -23.42 1.87 -3.88
C PHE A 325 -24.24 1.95 -5.17
N LYS A 326 -25.30 1.13 -5.29
CA LYS A 326 -26.17 1.12 -6.47
C LYS A 326 -26.90 2.45 -6.64
N ASP A 327 -27.35 3.05 -5.55
CA ASP A 327 -28.05 4.35 -5.57
C ASP A 327 -27.11 5.49 -5.98
N LEU A 328 -25.81 5.30 -5.73
CA LEU A 328 -24.75 6.20 -6.18
C LEU A 328 -24.23 5.85 -7.58
N GLY A 329 -24.74 4.81 -8.24
CA GLY A 329 -24.28 4.39 -9.58
C GLY A 329 -22.80 4.01 -9.62
N ILE A 330 -22.26 3.45 -8.53
CA ILE A 330 -20.88 2.98 -8.44
C ILE A 330 -20.89 1.45 -8.34
N GLU A 331 -20.05 0.78 -9.11
CA GLU A 331 -19.82 -0.66 -8.98
C GLU A 331 -18.57 -0.89 -8.14
N PRO A 332 -18.69 -1.41 -6.90
CA PRO A 332 -17.54 -1.60 -6.03
C PRO A 332 -16.69 -2.78 -6.51
N GLY A 333 -15.37 -2.60 -6.45
CA GLY A 333 -14.43 -3.64 -6.80
C GLY A 333 -14.32 -4.75 -5.73
N ASP A 334 -14.18 -6.00 -6.18
CA ASP A 334 -14.00 -7.15 -5.27
C ASP A 334 -12.55 -7.27 -4.77
N ILE A 335 -12.39 -7.71 -3.52
CA ILE A 335 -11.08 -7.79 -2.84
C ILE A 335 -10.09 -8.66 -3.60
N ALA A 336 -10.55 -9.77 -4.18
CA ALA A 336 -9.71 -10.74 -4.89
C ALA A 336 -9.00 -10.15 -6.12
N ASN A 337 -9.53 -9.06 -6.70
CA ASN A 337 -8.92 -8.41 -7.86
C ASN A 337 -7.77 -7.47 -7.49
N PHE A 338 -7.68 -7.03 -6.23
CA PHE A 338 -6.69 -6.04 -5.79
C PHE A 338 -5.63 -6.59 -4.84
N THR A 339 -5.78 -7.83 -4.33
CA THR A 339 -4.83 -8.41 -3.36
C THR A 339 -3.39 -8.31 -3.83
N TYR A 340 -3.12 -8.62 -5.09
CA TYR A 340 -1.79 -8.52 -5.69
C TYR A 340 -1.16 -7.14 -5.53
N HIS A 341 -1.89 -6.08 -5.92
CA HIS A 341 -1.37 -4.72 -5.91
C HIS A 341 -1.04 -4.22 -4.50
N TYR A 342 -1.81 -4.62 -3.49
CA TYR A 342 -1.60 -4.18 -2.11
C TYR A 342 -0.57 -5.02 -1.35
N LEU A 343 -0.47 -6.31 -1.68
CA LEU A 343 0.35 -7.27 -0.93
C LEU A 343 1.70 -7.55 -1.58
N GLN A 344 1.98 -6.98 -2.76
CA GLN A 344 3.24 -7.18 -3.47
C GLN A 344 4.46 -6.90 -2.57
N GLY A 345 4.40 -5.86 -1.73
CA GLY A 345 5.48 -5.49 -0.81
C GLY A 345 5.79 -6.51 0.30
N PHE A 346 4.88 -7.47 0.57
CA PHE A 346 5.10 -8.53 1.57
C PHE A 346 5.67 -9.81 0.97
N ARG A 347 5.71 -9.93 -0.35
CA ARG A 347 6.30 -11.10 -1.02
C ARG A 347 7.80 -11.14 -0.79
N SER A 348 8.35 -12.34 -0.65
CA SER A 348 9.80 -12.51 -0.58
C SER A 348 10.46 -12.11 -1.91
N SER A 349 11.74 -11.75 -1.89
CA SER A 349 12.50 -11.39 -3.09
C SER A 349 12.43 -12.44 -4.20
N HIS A 350 12.25 -13.72 -3.86
CA HIS A 350 12.13 -14.81 -4.85
C HIS A 350 10.82 -14.76 -5.67
N TYR A 351 9.77 -14.15 -5.13
CA TYR A 351 8.42 -14.15 -5.72
C TYR A 351 7.91 -12.74 -6.05
N TYR A 352 8.75 -11.70 -5.86
CA TYR A 352 8.36 -10.31 -6.00
C TYR A 352 8.01 -9.94 -7.45
N ASP A 353 8.82 -10.40 -8.41
CA ASP A 353 8.67 -10.12 -9.84
C ASP A 353 7.71 -11.10 -10.55
N LEU A 354 7.33 -12.19 -9.89
CA LEU A 354 6.44 -13.17 -10.50
C LEU A 354 5.02 -12.60 -10.59
N PRO A 355 4.41 -12.58 -11.78
CA PRO A 355 2.98 -12.29 -11.86
C PRO A 355 2.22 -13.33 -11.03
N PRO A 356 1.04 -12.99 -10.48
CA PRO A 356 0.21 -13.97 -9.80
C PRO A 356 -0.12 -15.09 -10.80
N ALA A 357 0.50 -16.26 -10.61
CA ALA A 357 0.38 -17.35 -11.57
C ALA A 357 -1.09 -17.72 -11.78
N THR A 358 -1.55 -17.59 -13.01
CA THR A 358 -2.93 -17.88 -13.41
C THR A 358 -3.20 -19.36 -13.16
N GLU A 359 -4.43 -19.76 -12.85
CA GLU A 359 -4.75 -21.19 -12.67
C GLU A 359 -4.39 -22.03 -13.91
N LYS A 360 -4.42 -21.41 -15.09
CA LYS A 360 -3.95 -21.98 -16.34
C LYS A 360 -2.44 -22.25 -16.34
N GLU A 361 -1.62 -21.28 -15.97
CA GLU A 361 -0.16 -21.42 -15.88
C GLU A 361 0.21 -22.47 -14.84
N LYS A 362 -0.44 -22.47 -13.67
CA LYS A 362 -0.22 -23.52 -12.65
C LYS A 362 -0.59 -24.92 -13.16
N ARG A 363 -1.62 -25.02 -14.01
CA ARG A 363 -2.00 -26.29 -14.63
C ARG A 363 -1.02 -26.71 -15.72
N GLU A 364 -0.43 -25.76 -16.42
CA GLU A 364 0.62 -26.01 -17.41
C GLU A 364 1.92 -26.42 -16.72
N ASP A 365 2.33 -25.73 -15.66
CA ASP A 365 3.50 -26.08 -14.83
C ASP A 365 3.41 -27.50 -14.28
N LYS A 366 2.21 -27.94 -13.87
CA LYS A 366 1.97 -29.32 -13.40
C LYS A 366 2.17 -30.39 -14.48
N LYS A 367 2.19 -30.02 -15.77
CA LYS A 367 2.47 -30.97 -16.86
C LYS A 367 3.97 -31.25 -17.00
N TYR A 368 4.82 -30.41 -16.45
CA TYR A 368 6.27 -30.55 -16.55
C TYR A 368 6.81 -31.21 -15.29
N ILE A 369 7.71 -32.19 -15.48
CA ILE A 369 8.48 -32.80 -14.40
C ILE A 369 9.66 -31.87 -14.10
N HIS A 370 9.61 -31.16 -12.98
CA HIS A 370 10.64 -30.18 -12.59
C HIS A 370 11.89 -30.83 -11.96
N VAL A 371 11.77 -32.09 -11.53
CA VAL A 371 12.87 -32.88 -10.95
C VAL A 371 12.79 -34.27 -11.59
N LEU A 372 13.79 -34.63 -12.39
CA LEU A 372 13.94 -36.00 -12.87
C LEU A 372 14.12 -36.92 -11.65
N ASP A 373 13.30 -37.96 -11.55
CA ASP A 373 13.34 -38.93 -10.43
C ASP A 373 14.71 -39.64 -10.30
N GLU A 374 15.56 -39.54 -11.32
CA GLU A 374 16.95 -40.03 -11.33
C GLU A 374 17.82 -39.44 -10.21
N LEU A 375 17.48 -38.27 -9.65
CA LEU A 375 18.20 -37.67 -8.52
C LEU A 375 17.75 -38.17 -7.14
N LYS A 376 16.64 -38.92 -7.06
CA LYS A 376 16.12 -39.52 -5.82
C LYS A 376 16.17 -41.05 -5.82
N ALA A 377 16.42 -41.68 -6.96
CA ALA A 377 16.50 -43.12 -7.05
C ALA A 377 17.80 -43.63 -6.39
N ASP A 378 17.64 -44.51 -5.41
CA ASP A 378 18.70 -45.41 -4.96
C ASP A 378 19.29 -46.10 -6.20
N PRO A 379 20.62 -46.13 -6.40
CA PRO A 379 21.25 -46.64 -7.63
C PRO A 379 21.00 -48.14 -7.91
N GLN A 380 20.21 -48.83 -7.09
CA GLN A 380 19.89 -50.26 -7.22
C GLN A 380 18.43 -50.58 -7.56
N ALA A 381 17.54 -49.58 -7.69
CA ALA A 381 16.14 -49.85 -8.06
C ALA A 381 16.01 -50.06 -9.58
N LYS A 382 15.72 -51.29 -10.03
CA LYS A 382 15.37 -51.59 -11.42
C LYS A 382 13.94 -51.12 -11.72
N PRO A 383 13.69 -50.36 -12.80
CA PRO A 383 12.34 -49.98 -13.19
C PRO A 383 11.60 -51.20 -13.79
N THR A 384 10.42 -51.49 -13.25
CA THR A 384 9.43 -52.38 -13.88
C THR A 384 8.69 -51.60 -14.97
N MET A 385 8.86 -52.02 -16.23
CA MET A 385 8.13 -51.50 -17.39
C MET A 385 6.73 -52.12 -17.45
N THR A 386 5.71 -51.29 -17.68
CA THR A 386 4.36 -51.71 -18.09
C THR A 386 4.16 -51.36 -19.56
N ASP A 387 3.59 -52.29 -20.33
CA ASP A 387 3.57 -52.32 -21.81
C ASP A 387 2.63 -51.30 -22.51
N GLU A 388 2.29 -50.16 -21.90
CA GLU A 388 1.39 -49.16 -22.52
C GLU A 388 1.96 -47.74 -22.68
N ASP A 389 3.24 -47.50 -22.40
CA ASP A 389 3.84 -46.18 -22.59
C ASP A 389 4.69 -46.10 -23.87
N GLU A 390 4.32 -45.20 -24.79
CA GLU A 390 5.21 -44.77 -25.88
C GLU A 390 6.56 -44.32 -25.28
N PRO A 391 7.72 -44.73 -25.85
CA PRO A 391 9.01 -44.36 -25.30
C PRO A 391 9.16 -42.83 -25.33
N VAL A 392 9.19 -42.23 -24.14
CA VAL A 392 9.34 -40.79 -23.96
C VAL A 392 10.67 -40.35 -24.55
N THR A 393 10.63 -39.50 -25.58
CA THR A 393 11.81 -38.98 -26.25
C THR A 393 12.14 -37.57 -25.75
N LEU A 394 13.42 -37.29 -25.54
CA LEU A 394 13.91 -35.94 -25.26
C LEU A 394 13.63 -35.03 -26.45
N SER A 395 13.37 -33.74 -26.18
CA SER A 395 13.25 -32.75 -27.26
C SER A 395 14.55 -32.68 -28.07
N ALA A 396 14.46 -32.38 -29.37
CA ALA A 396 15.64 -32.32 -30.24
C ALA A 396 16.73 -31.36 -29.72
N HIS A 397 16.32 -30.28 -29.04
CA HIS A 397 17.25 -29.34 -28.43
C HIS A 397 17.96 -29.91 -27.20
N ALA A 398 17.25 -30.68 -26.37
CA ALA A 398 17.84 -31.35 -25.22
C ALA A 398 18.82 -32.46 -25.64
N LEU A 399 18.52 -33.20 -26.72
CA LEU A 399 19.44 -34.19 -27.28
C LEU A 399 20.72 -33.54 -27.82
N ALA A 400 20.60 -32.39 -28.49
CA ALA A 400 21.76 -31.64 -28.98
C ALA A 400 22.65 -31.15 -27.83
N ALA A 401 22.05 -30.55 -26.78
CA ALA A 401 22.79 -30.09 -25.61
C ALA A 401 23.47 -31.24 -24.85
N LEU A 402 22.82 -32.41 -24.77
CA LEU A 402 23.38 -33.59 -24.14
C LEU A 402 24.57 -34.14 -24.93
N ALA A 403 24.49 -34.15 -26.27
CA ALA A 403 25.59 -34.55 -27.13
C ALA A 403 26.79 -33.59 -27.01
N GLU A 404 26.55 -32.27 -26.96
CA GLU A 404 27.60 -31.27 -26.73
C GLU A 404 28.28 -31.46 -25.37
N PHE A 405 27.50 -31.66 -24.30
CA PHE A 405 28.03 -31.90 -22.96
C PHE A 405 28.87 -33.20 -22.88
N GLN A 406 28.43 -34.26 -23.55
CA GLN A 406 29.18 -35.51 -23.59
C GLN A 406 30.49 -35.37 -24.39
N ALA A 407 30.48 -34.61 -25.49
CA ALA A 407 31.67 -34.31 -26.27
C ALA A 407 32.69 -33.50 -25.43
N GLU A 408 32.24 -32.45 -24.74
CA GLU A 408 33.09 -31.64 -23.86
C GLU A 408 33.71 -32.49 -22.74
N LYS A 409 32.91 -33.39 -22.14
CA LYS A 409 33.41 -34.31 -21.11
C LYS A 409 34.49 -35.24 -21.65
N GLN A 410 34.31 -35.79 -22.84
CA GLN A 410 35.32 -36.66 -23.48
C GLN A 410 36.59 -35.88 -23.80
N GLU A 411 36.48 -34.65 -24.32
CA GLU A 411 37.63 -33.79 -24.57
C GLU A 411 38.41 -33.50 -23.29
N LEU A 412 37.73 -33.11 -22.20
CA LEU A 412 38.36 -32.87 -20.92
C LEU A 412 39.05 -34.10 -20.34
N THR A 413 38.42 -35.27 -20.49
CA THR A 413 39.02 -36.54 -20.03
C THR A 413 40.28 -36.85 -20.83
N SER A 414 40.23 -36.70 -22.16
CA SER A 414 41.40 -36.90 -23.02
C SER A 414 42.52 -35.88 -22.75
N LYS A 415 42.17 -34.65 -22.41
CA LYS A 415 43.12 -33.61 -22.02
C LYS A 415 43.76 -33.93 -20.68
N PHE A 416 42.97 -34.44 -19.73
CA PHE A 416 43.47 -34.89 -18.43
C PHE A 416 44.42 -36.08 -18.59
N ASP A 417 44.07 -37.07 -19.42
CA ASP A 417 44.93 -38.22 -19.67
C ASP A 417 46.23 -37.82 -20.36
N ARG A 418 46.19 -36.90 -21.34
CA ARG A 418 47.40 -36.33 -21.95
C ARG A 418 48.29 -35.62 -20.94
N LEU A 419 47.71 -34.75 -20.10
CA LEU A 419 48.45 -34.03 -19.06
C LEU A 419 49.03 -35.00 -18.01
N ARG A 420 48.32 -36.09 -17.73
CA ARG A 420 48.77 -37.14 -16.83
C ARG A 420 49.94 -37.93 -17.43
N ASP A 421 49.91 -38.23 -18.71
CA ASP A 421 50.98 -38.92 -19.42
C ASP A 421 52.22 -38.01 -19.58
N GLU A 422 52.02 -36.74 -19.93
CA GLU A 422 53.08 -35.70 -19.94
C GLU A 422 53.72 -35.56 -18.55
N ALA A 423 52.92 -35.54 -17.48
CA ALA A 423 53.42 -35.50 -16.10
C ALA A 423 54.08 -36.81 -15.64
N ALA A 424 53.92 -37.92 -16.37
CA ALA A 424 54.56 -39.19 -16.07
C ALA A 424 55.91 -39.36 -16.79
N GLU A 425 56.17 -38.59 -17.85
CA GLU A 425 57.46 -38.57 -18.57
C GLU A 425 58.51 -37.66 -17.90
N ASP A 426 58.10 -36.67 -17.13
CA ASP A 426 59.00 -35.86 -16.30
C ASP A 426 59.38 -36.62 -15.01
N GLU A 427 60.67 -36.58 -14.65
CA GLU A 427 61.25 -37.23 -13.45
C GLU A 427 60.39 -37.03 -12.18
N PRO A 428 60.35 -38.01 -11.25
CA PRO A 428 59.51 -37.92 -10.06
C PRO A 428 59.83 -36.66 -9.27
N LEU A 429 58.91 -35.70 -9.32
CA LEU A 429 58.97 -34.42 -8.63
C LEU A 429 59.24 -34.67 -7.15
N SER A 430 60.45 -34.33 -6.68
CA SER A 430 60.77 -34.43 -5.26
C SER A 430 59.90 -33.46 -4.44
N MET A 431 59.60 -33.83 -3.19
CA MET A 431 58.78 -33.02 -2.27
C MET A 431 59.30 -31.59 -2.06
N ASP A 432 60.56 -31.31 -2.44
CA ASP A 432 61.15 -29.97 -2.39
C ASP A 432 60.61 -29.01 -3.48
N MET A 433 60.04 -29.51 -4.59
CA MET A 433 59.29 -28.68 -5.55
C MET A 433 57.90 -28.27 -5.03
N PHE A 434 57.36 -29.02 -4.06
CA PHE A 434 56.10 -28.73 -3.36
C PHE A 434 56.32 -27.99 -2.03
N ARG A 435 57.56 -27.61 -1.69
CA ARG A 435 57.77 -26.65 -0.61
C ARG A 435 57.25 -25.29 -1.07
N GLU A 436 55.98 -25.04 -0.79
CA GLU A 436 55.46 -23.69 -0.74
C GLU A 436 56.40 -22.88 0.15
N ASP A 437 57.05 -21.87 -0.41
CA ASP A 437 57.67 -20.84 0.39
C ASP A 437 56.53 -20.13 1.12
N TRP A 438 56.28 -20.51 2.37
CA TRP A 438 55.21 -19.93 3.18
C TRP A 438 55.37 -18.40 3.35
N ASN A 439 56.54 -17.84 3.00
CA ASN A 439 56.74 -16.40 2.89
C ASN A 439 56.15 -15.78 1.62
N ALA A 440 55.96 -16.54 0.54
CA ALA A 440 55.35 -16.10 -0.71
C ALA A 440 53.81 -16.25 -0.72
N SER A 441 53.24 -17.06 0.18
CA SER A 441 51.79 -17.19 0.35
C SER A 441 51.19 -15.93 1.01
N GLN A 442 50.70 -15.03 0.15
CA GLN A 442 50.09 -13.73 0.47
C GLN A 442 48.75 -13.82 1.23
N PHE A 443 48.40 -14.97 1.81
CA PHE A 443 47.09 -15.16 2.44
C PHE A 443 47.03 -14.72 3.91
N TRP A 444 48.18 -14.58 4.61
CA TRP A 444 48.17 -14.32 6.08
C TRP A 444 49.24 -13.38 6.63
N ARG A 445 49.84 -12.49 5.82
CA ARG A 445 50.52 -11.30 6.34
C ARG A 445 49.60 -10.10 6.15
N GLY A 446 49.28 -9.43 7.26
CA GLY A 446 48.61 -8.14 7.23
C GLY A 446 49.31 -7.26 6.22
N LYS A 447 48.58 -6.83 5.18
CA LYS A 447 49.11 -5.92 4.18
C LYS A 447 49.83 -4.80 4.95
N PRO A 448 51.10 -4.45 4.65
CA PRO A 448 51.59 -3.15 5.10
C PRO A 448 50.50 -2.17 4.65
N LYS A 449 49.97 -1.34 5.57
CA LYS A 449 48.90 -0.38 5.26
C LYS A 449 49.27 0.27 3.93
N ALA A 450 48.68 -0.21 2.83
CA ALA A 450 48.81 0.45 1.55
C ALA A 450 48.18 1.80 1.86
N GLU A 451 49.00 2.86 1.81
CA GLU A 451 48.51 4.20 2.06
C GLU A 451 47.26 4.36 1.21
N ARG A 452 46.11 4.48 1.89
CA ARG A 452 44.84 4.62 1.19
C ARG A 452 45.00 5.84 0.28
N PRO A 453 44.62 5.76 -1.00
CA PRO A 453 44.69 6.92 -1.88
C PRO A 453 43.97 8.08 -1.19
N ARG A 454 44.69 9.18 -0.98
CA ARG A 454 44.13 10.38 -0.37
C ARG A 454 43.45 11.19 -1.46
N LEU A 455 42.18 11.49 -1.24
CA LEU A 455 41.40 12.35 -2.13
C LEU A 455 41.56 13.79 -1.66
N TYR A 456 41.99 14.68 -2.55
CA TYR A 456 42.06 16.12 -2.29
C TYR A 456 41.00 16.84 -3.12
N LEU A 457 40.23 17.71 -2.47
CA LEU A 457 39.26 18.62 -3.08
C LEU A 457 39.99 19.92 -3.46
N LEU A 458 40.09 20.18 -4.76
CA LEU A 458 40.59 21.43 -5.32
C LEU A 458 39.42 22.39 -5.51
N GLU A 459 39.34 23.42 -4.67
CA GLU A 459 38.26 24.41 -4.75
C GLU A 459 38.75 25.85 -4.55
N TYR A 460 38.07 26.80 -5.18
CA TYR A 460 38.39 28.23 -5.08
C TYR A 460 37.74 28.91 -3.87
N ASP A 461 36.72 28.27 -3.30
CA ASP A 461 35.92 28.84 -2.21
C ASP A 461 36.51 28.47 -0.84
N GLU A 462 36.95 29.48 -0.08
CA GLU A 462 37.57 29.28 1.22
C GLU A 462 36.63 28.70 2.29
N ARG A 463 35.31 28.65 2.07
CA ARG A 463 34.35 28.02 3.00
C ARG A 463 34.62 26.53 3.19
N PHE A 464 35.27 25.87 2.23
CA PHE A 464 35.63 24.45 2.31
C PHE A 464 36.88 24.17 3.15
N ARG A 465 37.52 25.21 3.70
CA ARG A 465 38.68 25.10 4.62
C ARG A 465 38.37 24.35 5.92
N VAL A 466 37.09 24.09 6.22
CA VAL A 466 36.65 23.18 7.29
C VAL A 466 37.21 21.76 7.09
N PHE A 467 37.44 21.34 5.84
CA PHE A 467 38.02 20.05 5.48
C PHE A 467 39.56 20.11 5.39
N GLN A 468 40.22 20.57 6.45
CA GLN A 468 41.65 20.94 6.48
C GLN A 468 42.59 19.93 5.79
N ASP A 469 42.40 18.64 6.03
CA ASP A 469 43.31 17.58 5.59
C ASP A 469 43.10 17.15 4.13
N GLN A 470 42.00 17.61 3.52
CA GLN A 470 41.53 17.21 2.18
C GLN A 470 41.29 18.40 1.26
N PHE A 471 41.22 19.62 1.76
CA PHE A 471 40.98 20.82 0.96
C PHE A 471 42.28 21.49 0.55
N VAL A 472 42.42 21.80 -0.73
CA VAL A 472 43.51 22.63 -1.24
C VAL A 472 42.93 23.73 -2.12
N PHE A 473 43.28 24.98 -1.80
CA PHE A 473 42.81 26.13 -2.56
C PHE A 473 43.36 26.07 -4.00
N TYR A 474 42.46 26.17 -4.96
CA TYR A 474 42.80 26.11 -6.37
C TYR A 474 42.23 27.33 -7.11
N ASP A 475 43.14 28.13 -7.67
CA ASP A 475 42.80 29.32 -8.44
C ASP A 475 42.40 28.93 -9.87
N LEU A 476 41.09 29.00 -10.14
CA LEU A 476 40.52 28.72 -11.46
C LEU A 476 41.08 29.63 -12.58
N GLN A 477 41.66 30.78 -12.25
CA GLN A 477 42.27 31.68 -13.24
C GLN A 477 43.63 31.18 -13.74
N LYS A 478 44.28 30.25 -13.00
CA LYS A 478 45.59 29.68 -13.35
C LYS A 478 45.53 28.15 -13.36
N PRO A 479 44.80 27.55 -14.31
CA PRO A 479 44.42 26.14 -14.26
C PRO A 479 45.60 25.15 -14.38
N PHE A 480 46.77 25.59 -14.79
CA PHE A 480 47.96 24.73 -14.92
C PHE A 480 48.86 24.74 -13.68
N ASN A 481 48.55 25.56 -12.67
CA ASN A 481 49.35 25.67 -11.46
C ASN A 481 48.78 24.79 -10.35
N LEU A 482 48.98 23.47 -10.46
CA LEU A 482 48.56 22.53 -9.43
C LEU A 482 49.51 22.61 -8.21
N PRO A 483 48.97 22.64 -6.98
CA PRO A 483 49.77 22.69 -5.76
C PRO A 483 50.63 21.41 -5.61
N GLY A 484 51.95 21.56 -5.58
CA GLY A 484 52.94 20.47 -5.71
C GLY A 484 53.14 19.53 -4.51
N LYS A 485 52.10 19.26 -3.71
CA LYS A 485 52.13 18.24 -2.65
C LYS A 485 50.85 17.40 -2.73
N PHE A 486 50.94 16.26 -3.40
CA PHE A 486 49.90 15.23 -3.40
C PHE A 486 50.46 13.95 -2.79
#